data_AF-A0A847QX68-F1
#
_entry.id   AF-A0A847QX68-F1
#
_cell.length_a   1.000
_cell.length_b   1.000
_cell.length_c   1.000
_cell.angle_alpha   90.00
_cell.angle_beta   90.00
_cell.angle_gamma   90.00
#
_symmetry.space_group_name_H-M   'P 1'
#
loop_
_entity.id
_entity.type
_entity.pdbx_description
1 polymer ?
#
loop_
_entity_poly.entity_id
_entity_poly.type
_entity_poly.pdbx_seq_one_letter_code
_entity_poly.pdbx_strand_id
1 'polypeptide(L)'
;MLVWQWGLVLSSSLFFISLIFISRRYFTLKKDAAEWGVKGVDERDSHQNVPTEAEKAQWLALLEQQRNICSQLMAEVPSSDLQGKAALTCWAIFLDVEIHIIEQSAAGAEVLPLLDAFKPILDKVEHAQEIDGLLKFLKVNQSLLRELNKVIQKAGEKVFTQVRITSELNFHLKKLQNELLGEAELDAALALSRAEIASLCELADRLKLHLAEVRGRAGSEHYADALGDFLKDAEQSVFLLSVGSELDDKVADLKQLAEYQKSIIADLKEQVSRVRYEHDDDEKHIGVYDIYIVRLEKALLESSRVVKRLEGKLNSLQTIKYNLNIDLRKRDEALEKKRALLEKQTEIEQQAEKENQTENNIKAFDIYAVFDKERDTMDNMEDLLQQGSFTKASDVFATDQASKIAALRVLLSESELYVEVLERDLDKAKALREDLEGKLRHPETTQETGDGETTIDTLVVQDQTELDNLREINAELDEERKRLEAALADGRVQTEEFLKLQQKVDELSGKIDLAQKNYIEMEERYVAALMAQGGKHQ
;
A
#
# COMPACT_ATOMS: atom_id res chain seq x y z
N MET A 1 -28.04 -43.56 -22.43
CA MET A 1 -27.19 -44.06 -23.55
C MET A 1 -27.97 -44.73 -24.68
N LEU A 2 -29.08 -45.44 -24.43
CA LEU A 2 -29.84 -46.15 -25.47
C LEU A 2 -30.46 -45.24 -26.57
N VAL A 3 -31.00 -44.07 -26.22
CA VAL A 3 -31.67 -43.17 -27.19
C VAL A 3 -30.71 -42.65 -28.28
N TRP A 4 -29.45 -42.44 -27.94
CA TRP A 4 -28.44 -41.92 -28.88
C TRP A 4 -27.99 -43.00 -29.88
N GLN A 5 -27.95 -44.27 -29.45
CA GLN A 5 -27.66 -45.41 -30.32
C GLN A 5 -28.79 -45.66 -31.33
N TRP A 6 -30.05 -45.53 -30.93
CA TRP A 6 -31.18 -45.64 -31.85
C TRP A 6 -31.24 -44.49 -32.86
N GLY A 7 -30.86 -43.26 -32.46
CA GLY A 7 -30.74 -42.13 -33.38
C GLY A 7 -29.69 -42.35 -34.48
N LEU A 8 -28.56 -42.97 -34.13
CA LEU A 8 -27.46 -43.27 -35.06
C LEU A 8 -27.82 -44.42 -36.03
N VAL A 9 -28.59 -45.41 -35.57
CA VAL A 9 -29.12 -46.49 -36.43
C VAL A 9 -30.16 -45.94 -37.41
N LEU A 10 -31.06 -45.06 -36.96
CA LEU A 10 -32.04 -44.40 -37.83
C LEU A 10 -31.38 -43.52 -38.88
N SER A 11 -30.38 -42.71 -38.52
CA SER A 11 -29.64 -41.91 -39.49
C SER A 11 -28.87 -42.78 -40.48
N SER A 12 -28.24 -43.87 -40.03
CA SER A 12 -27.52 -44.81 -40.89
C SER A 12 -28.45 -45.49 -41.90
N SER A 13 -29.66 -45.88 -41.47
CA SER A 13 -30.67 -46.47 -42.36
C SER A 13 -31.16 -45.50 -43.43
N LEU A 14 -31.36 -44.21 -43.08
CA LEU A 14 -31.73 -43.17 -44.03
C LEU A 14 -30.62 -42.89 -45.05
N PHE A 15 -29.36 -42.87 -44.60
CA PHE A 15 -28.22 -42.74 -45.51
C PHE A 15 -28.13 -43.93 -46.48
N PHE A 16 -28.33 -45.16 -46.00
CA PHE A 16 -28.35 -46.35 -46.87
C PHE A 16 -29.44 -46.30 -47.93
N ILE A 17 -30.66 -45.87 -47.55
CA ILE A 17 -31.77 -45.72 -48.51
C ILE A 17 -31.45 -44.64 -49.54
N SER A 18 -30.85 -43.52 -49.14
CA SER A 18 -30.41 -42.47 -50.07
C SER A 18 -29.34 -42.96 -51.04
N LEU A 19 -28.40 -43.80 -50.56
CA LEU A 19 -27.32 -44.38 -51.36
C LEU A 19 -27.84 -45.40 -52.38
N ILE A 20 -28.85 -46.20 -52.00
CA ILE A 20 -29.56 -47.09 -52.93
C ILE A 20 -30.30 -46.29 -54.00
N PHE A 21 -30.91 -45.16 -53.63
CA PHE A 21 -31.60 -44.30 -54.60
C PHE A 21 -30.63 -43.63 -55.57
N ILE A 22 -29.49 -43.13 -55.08
CA ILE A 22 -28.44 -42.52 -55.90
C ILE A 22 -27.80 -43.57 -56.82
N SER A 23 -27.50 -44.77 -56.31
CA SER A 23 -26.94 -45.84 -57.14
C SER A 23 -27.93 -46.34 -58.19
N ARG A 24 -29.23 -46.46 -57.87
CA ARG A 24 -30.26 -46.76 -58.87
C ARG A 24 -30.33 -45.67 -59.94
N ARG A 25 -30.33 -44.40 -59.55
CA ARG A 25 -30.36 -43.27 -60.48
C ARG A 25 -29.10 -43.21 -61.35
N TYR A 26 -27.95 -43.56 -60.78
CA TYR A 26 -26.68 -43.67 -61.50
C TYR A 26 -26.70 -44.83 -62.50
N PHE A 27 -27.26 -45.99 -62.13
CA PHE A 27 -27.39 -47.11 -63.06
C PHE A 27 -28.42 -46.87 -64.16
N THR A 28 -29.51 -46.15 -63.90
CA THR A 28 -30.45 -45.73 -64.95
C THR A 28 -29.80 -44.72 -65.88
N LEU A 29 -29.11 -43.70 -65.36
CA LEU A 29 -28.35 -42.75 -66.18
C LEU A 29 -27.22 -43.42 -66.98
N LYS A 30 -26.57 -44.44 -66.41
CA LYS A 30 -25.54 -45.24 -67.11
C LYS A 30 -26.16 -46.14 -68.19
N LYS A 31 -27.39 -46.63 -67.99
CA LYS A 31 -28.10 -47.43 -69.00
C LYS A 31 -28.59 -46.54 -70.16
N ASP A 32 -29.10 -45.35 -69.83
CA ASP A 32 -29.51 -44.35 -70.82
C ASP A 32 -28.30 -43.79 -71.59
N ALA A 33 -27.14 -43.62 -70.91
CA ALA A 33 -25.87 -43.28 -71.56
C ALA A 33 -25.25 -44.44 -72.38
N ALA A 34 -25.60 -45.69 -72.10
CA ALA A 34 -25.15 -46.85 -72.88
C ALA A 34 -26.03 -47.09 -74.12
N GLU A 35 -27.31 -46.69 -74.09
CA GLU A 35 -28.16 -46.59 -75.28
C GLU A 35 -27.76 -45.40 -76.18
N TRP A 36 -27.06 -44.41 -75.64
CA TRP A 36 -26.60 -43.20 -76.34
C TRP A 36 -25.06 -43.05 -76.38
N GLY A 37 -24.31 -44.16 -76.43
CA GLY A 37 -22.85 -44.10 -76.30
C GLY A 37 -22.03 -45.13 -77.08
N VAL A 38 -21.50 -44.69 -78.23
CA VAL A 38 -20.16 -45.01 -78.77
C VAL A 38 -19.96 -46.39 -79.44
N LYS A 39 -20.08 -46.42 -80.77
CA LYS A 39 -19.12 -47.15 -81.62
C LYS A 39 -18.01 -46.17 -81.99
N GLY A 40 -16.78 -46.56 -81.65
CA GLY A 40 -15.58 -45.75 -81.83
C GLY A 40 -15.25 -45.44 -83.28
N VAL A 41 -14.59 -44.31 -83.40
CA VAL A 41 -13.75 -43.81 -84.49
C VAL A 41 -12.95 -44.94 -85.15
N ASP A 42 -13.12 -45.14 -86.46
CA ASP A 42 -12.04 -44.87 -87.43
C ASP A 42 -12.48 -45.01 -88.90
N GLU A 43 -11.81 -44.21 -89.72
CA GLU A 43 -11.61 -44.30 -91.17
C GLU A 43 -12.82 -44.14 -92.13
N ARG A 44 -12.85 -42.93 -92.72
CA ARG A 44 -13.11 -42.66 -94.15
C ARG A 44 -14.23 -43.46 -94.80
N ASP A 45 -15.41 -42.84 -94.83
CA ASP A 45 -16.10 -42.70 -96.10
C ASP A 45 -16.72 -41.31 -96.22
N SER A 46 -16.13 -40.54 -97.13
CA SER A 46 -16.66 -39.29 -97.65
C SER A 46 -17.88 -39.60 -98.51
N HIS A 47 -19.02 -39.85 -97.86
CA HIS A 47 -20.32 -39.71 -98.48
C HIS A 47 -21.02 -38.48 -97.88
N GLN A 48 -21.01 -37.41 -98.67
CA GLN A 48 -21.94 -36.29 -98.54
C GLN A 48 -23.37 -36.84 -98.53
N ASN A 49 -23.89 -37.15 -97.34
CA ASN A 49 -25.33 -37.14 -97.12
C ASN A 49 -25.74 -35.69 -96.96
N VAL A 50 -25.98 -35.03 -98.09
CA VAL A 50 -26.73 -33.78 -98.11
C VAL A 50 -28.08 -34.11 -97.46
N PRO A 51 -28.45 -33.50 -96.33
CA PRO A 51 -29.71 -33.78 -95.66
C PRO A 51 -30.86 -33.53 -96.64
N THR A 52 -31.80 -34.46 -96.71
CA THR A 52 -32.98 -34.32 -97.57
C THR A 52 -33.74 -33.07 -97.12
N GLU A 53 -34.22 -32.22 -98.04
CA GLU A 53 -34.87 -30.93 -97.70
C GLU A 53 -36.00 -31.07 -96.65
N ALA A 54 -36.67 -32.22 -96.61
CA ALA A 54 -37.71 -32.55 -95.65
C ALA A 54 -37.19 -32.70 -94.19
N GLU A 55 -36.00 -33.27 -93.99
CA GLU A 55 -35.39 -33.42 -92.66
C GLU A 55 -34.87 -32.08 -92.16
N LYS A 56 -34.25 -31.28 -93.04
CA LYS A 56 -33.83 -29.91 -92.76
C LYS A 56 -35.01 -29.04 -92.29
N ALA A 57 -36.17 -29.15 -92.95
CA ALA A 57 -37.37 -28.42 -92.56
C ALA A 57 -37.92 -28.85 -91.18
N GLN A 58 -37.82 -30.13 -90.83
CA GLN A 58 -38.23 -30.63 -89.51
C GLN A 58 -37.31 -30.14 -88.39
N TRP A 59 -35.99 -30.13 -88.62
CA TRP A 59 -35.02 -29.60 -87.66
C TRP A 59 -35.18 -28.09 -87.44
N LEU A 60 -35.40 -27.32 -88.51
CA LEU A 60 -35.66 -25.89 -88.41
C LEU A 60 -36.96 -25.60 -87.63
N ALA A 61 -38.03 -26.35 -87.90
CA ALA A 61 -39.28 -26.19 -87.16
C ALA A 61 -39.12 -26.49 -85.65
N LEU A 62 -38.31 -27.49 -85.30
CA LEU A 62 -38.06 -27.87 -83.91
C LEU A 62 -37.18 -26.85 -83.19
N LEU A 63 -36.15 -26.31 -83.84
CA LEU A 63 -35.31 -25.24 -83.30
C LEU A 63 -36.08 -23.93 -83.15
N GLU A 64 -36.95 -23.60 -84.10
CA GLU A 64 -37.81 -22.41 -84.00
C GLU A 64 -38.84 -22.55 -82.88
N GLN A 65 -39.35 -23.78 -82.64
CA GLN A 65 -40.18 -24.08 -81.48
C GLN A 65 -39.39 -23.90 -80.17
N GLN A 66 -38.15 -24.39 -80.08
CA GLN A 66 -37.29 -24.19 -78.91
C GLN A 66 -36.96 -22.71 -78.67
N ARG A 67 -36.70 -21.95 -79.74
CA ARG A 67 -36.51 -20.49 -79.68
C ARG A 67 -37.73 -19.77 -79.11
N ASN A 68 -38.93 -20.16 -79.53
CA ASN A 68 -40.18 -19.60 -79.03
C ASN A 68 -40.42 -19.95 -77.55
N ILE A 69 -40.01 -21.13 -77.10
CA ILE A 69 -40.05 -21.49 -75.69
C ILE A 69 -39.04 -20.66 -74.88
N CYS A 70 -37.83 -20.44 -75.42
CA CYS A 70 -36.83 -19.56 -74.80
C CYS A 70 -37.32 -18.11 -74.66
N SER A 71 -37.98 -17.56 -75.67
CA SER A 71 -38.51 -16.20 -75.62
C SER A 71 -39.66 -16.05 -74.62
N GLN A 72 -40.51 -17.07 -74.48
CA GLN A 72 -41.56 -17.13 -73.46
C GLN A 72 -40.96 -17.23 -72.05
N LEU A 73 -39.97 -18.11 -71.83
CA LEU A 73 -39.27 -18.24 -70.56
C LEU A 73 -38.53 -16.96 -70.17
N MET A 74 -37.93 -16.24 -71.13
CA MET A 74 -37.31 -14.94 -70.86
C MET A 74 -38.32 -13.87 -70.42
N ALA A 75 -39.56 -13.93 -70.89
CA ALA A 75 -40.64 -13.04 -70.49
C ALA A 75 -41.21 -13.37 -69.09
N GLU A 76 -41.19 -14.64 -68.70
CA GLU A 76 -41.70 -15.10 -67.40
C GLU A 76 -40.70 -14.96 -66.25
N VAL A 77 -39.39 -14.93 -66.53
CA VAL A 77 -38.36 -14.84 -65.47
C VAL A 77 -38.31 -13.42 -64.85
N PRO A 78 -38.33 -13.30 -63.50
CA PRO A 78 -38.29 -12.01 -62.80
C PRO A 78 -36.97 -11.25 -63.06
N SER A 79 -37.03 -9.92 -63.14
CA SER A 79 -35.87 -9.06 -63.45
C SER A 79 -34.74 -9.08 -62.42
N SER A 80 -34.94 -9.69 -61.25
CA SER A 80 -33.93 -9.90 -60.22
C SER A 80 -32.98 -11.06 -60.52
N ASP A 81 -33.38 -12.02 -61.36
CA ASP A 81 -32.56 -13.19 -61.68
C ASP A 81 -31.75 -12.95 -62.97
N LEU A 82 -30.69 -12.15 -62.81
CA LEU A 82 -29.79 -11.76 -63.91
C LEU A 82 -29.07 -12.99 -64.50
N GLN A 83 -28.80 -14.02 -63.70
CA GLN A 83 -28.12 -15.23 -64.14
C GLN A 83 -29.02 -16.12 -64.98
N GLY A 84 -30.27 -16.33 -64.56
CA GLY A 84 -31.27 -17.06 -65.34
C GLY A 84 -31.55 -16.39 -66.69
N LYS A 85 -31.67 -15.05 -66.71
CA LYS A 85 -31.83 -14.30 -67.96
C LYS A 85 -30.60 -14.39 -68.87
N ALA A 86 -29.40 -14.23 -68.32
CA ALA A 86 -28.16 -14.35 -69.10
C ALA A 86 -28.02 -15.74 -69.73
N ALA A 87 -28.30 -16.81 -68.98
CA ALA A 87 -28.26 -18.18 -69.48
C ALA A 87 -29.29 -18.43 -70.60
N LEU A 88 -30.52 -17.95 -70.44
CA LEU A 88 -31.56 -18.06 -71.47
C LEU A 88 -31.23 -17.23 -72.71
N THR A 89 -30.62 -16.04 -72.56
CA THR A 89 -30.15 -15.25 -73.70
C THR A 89 -28.99 -15.93 -74.44
N CYS A 90 -28.04 -16.53 -73.72
CA CYS A 90 -26.99 -17.35 -74.32
C CYS A 90 -27.58 -18.53 -75.10
N TRP A 91 -28.58 -19.20 -74.53
CA TRP A 91 -29.21 -20.34 -75.19
C TRP A 91 -30.04 -19.92 -76.41
N ALA A 92 -30.72 -18.76 -76.36
CA ALA A 92 -31.40 -18.20 -77.51
C ALA A 92 -30.43 -17.81 -78.65
N ILE A 93 -29.29 -17.20 -78.33
CA ILE A 93 -28.27 -16.86 -79.33
C ILE A 93 -27.65 -18.15 -79.92
N PHE A 94 -27.46 -19.20 -79.11
CA PHE A 94 -26.99 -20.50 -79.58
C PHE A 94 -27.97 -21.14 -80.57
N LEU A 95 -29.28 -21.13 -80.25
CA LEU A 95 -30.32 -21.61 -81.16
C LEU A 95 -30.40 -20.78 -82.44
N ASP A 96 -30.22 -19.46 -82.35
CA ASP A 96 -30.19 -18.58 -83.52
C ASP A 96 -28.99 -18.89 -84.43
N VAL A 97 -27.83 -19.22 -83.84
CA VAL A 97 -26.64 -19.68 -84.58
C VAL A 97 -26.88 -21.04 -85.24
N GLU A 98 -27.48 -22.00 -84.54
CA GLU A 98 -27.80 -23.32 -85.11
C GLU A 98 -28.82 -23.23 -86.25
N ILE A 99 -29.87 -22.43 -86.09
CA ILE A 99 -30.85 -22.14 -87.15
C ILE A 99 -30.14 -21.55 -88.36
N HIS A 100 -29.26 -20.56 -88.16
CA HIS A 100 -28.55 -19.90 -89.25
C HIS A 100 -27.57 -20.83 -89.97
N ILE A 101 -26.83 -21.68 -89.24
CA ILE A 101 -25.92 -22.68 -89.80
C ILE A 101 -26.69 -23.71 -90.63
N ILE A 102 -27.85 -24.17 -90.15
CA ILE A 102 -28.68 -25.15 -90.85
C ILE A 102 -29.35 -24.52 -92.07
N GLU A 103 -29.87 -23.30 -91.99
CA GLU A 103 -30.52 -22.58 -93.09
C GLU A 103 -29.58 -22.30 -94.26
N GLN A 104 -28.38 -21.77 -94.00
CA GLN A 104 -27.47 -21.30 -95.05
C GLN A 104 -26.43 -22.33 -95.50
N SER A 105 -26.26 -23.47 -94.81
CA SER A 105 -25.19 -24.45 -95.13
C SER A 105 -23.80 -23.77 -95.19
N ALA A 106 -23.58 -22.78 -94.32
CA ALA A 106 -22.50 -21.81 -94.48
C ALA A 106 -21.13 -22.36 -94.04
N ALA A 107 -20.10 -22.03 -94.83
CA ALA A 107 -18.70 -22.25 -94.46
C ALA A 107 -18.33 -21.40 -93.24
N GLY A 108 -17.49 -21.92 -92.34
CA GLY A 108 -17.23 -21.40 -90.98
C GLY A 108 -16.71 -19.96 -90.81
N ALA A 109 -16.76 -19.10 -91.82
CA ALA A 109 -16.36 -17.70 -91.77
C ALA A 109 -17.44 -16.76 -91.16
N GLU A 110 -18.73 -17.10 -91.23
CA GLU A 110 -19.84 -16.27 -90.71
C GLU A 110 -20.21 -16.57 -89.24
N VAL A 111 -19.61 -17.59 -88.62
CA VAL A 111 -19.85 -17.98 -87.22
C VAL A 111 -19.05 -17.11 -86.23
N LEU A 112 -17.91 -16.57 -86.66
CA LEU A 112 -17.02 -15.71 -85.86
C LEU A 112 -17.70 -14.45 -85.27
N PRO A 113 -18.45 -13.62 -86.02
CA PRO A 113 -19.09 -12.42 -85.47
C PRO A 113 -20.21 -12.74 -84.45
N LEU A 114 -20.86 -13.90 -84.55
CA LEU A 114 -21.87 -14.35 -83.60
C LEU A 114 -21.24 -14.89 -82.30
N LEU A 115 -20.06 -15.51 -82.40
CA LEU A 115 -19.26 -15.91 -81.24
C LEU A 115 -18.68 -14.67 -80.50
N ASP A 116 -18.34 -13.60 -81.22
CA ASP A 116 -17.94 -12.33 -80.60
C ASP A 116 -19.07 -11.69 -79.79
N ALA A 117 -20.35 -11.91 -80.16
CA ALA A 117 -21.49 -11.44 -79.37
C ALA A 117 -21.68 -12.21 -78.04
N PHE A 118 -21.13 -13.43 -77.93
CA PHE A 118 -21.13 -14.22 -76.69
C PHE A 118 -20.15 -13.71 -75.64
N LYS A 119 -19.01 -13.18 -76.08
CA LYS A 119 -17.92 -12.71 -75.20
C LYS A 119 -18.38 -11.71 -74.11
N PRO A 120 -19.10 -10.61 -74.43
CA PRO A 120 -19.55 -9.67 -73.40
C PRO A 120 -20.63 -10.23 -72.46
N ILE A 121 -21.33 -11.31 -72.83
CA ILE A 121 -22.32 -11.96 -71.97
C ILE A 121 -21.61 -12.92 -71.00
N LEU A 122 -20.59 -13.64 -71.49
CA LEU A 122 -19.73 -14.49 -70.67
C LEU A 122 -19.02 -13.67 -69.59
N ASP A 123 -18.44 -12.52 -69.97
CA ASP A 123 -17.78 -11.60 -69.02
C ASP A 123 -18.75 -11.12 -67.93
N LYS A 124 -20.02 -10.85 -68.27
CA LYS A 124 -21.05 -10.45 -67.30
C LYS A 124 -21.42 -11.58 -66.33
N VAL A 125 -21.43 -12.83 -66.80
CA VAL A 125 -21.69 -14.00 -65.95
C VAL A 125 -20.50 -14.26 -65.01
N GLU A 126 -19.27 -14.11 -65.49
CA GLU A 126 -18.06 -14.21 -64.68
C GLU A 126 -18.04 -13.15 -63.58
N HIS A 127 -18.31 -11.88 -63.92
CA HIS A 127 -18.45 -10.80 -62.94
C HIS A 127 -19.57 -11.08 -61.92
N ALA A 128 -20.70 -11.67 -62.34
CA ALA A 128 -21.77 -12.04 -61.41
C ALA A 128 -21.35 -13.16 -60.44
N GLN A 129 -20.55 -14.12 -60.90
CA GLN A 129 -19.98 -15.17 -60.05
C GLN A 129 -18.95 -14.62 -59.06
N GLU A 130 -18.11 -13.68 -59.48
CA GLU A 130 -17.18 -12.98 -58.60
C GLU A 130 -17.91 -12.19 -57.50
N ILE A 131 -19.00 -11.49 -57.86
CA ILE A 131 -19.84 -10.77 -56.91
C ILE A 131 -20.49 -11.74 -55.91
N ASP A 132 -20.96 -12.91 -56.34
CA ASP A 132 -21.49 -13.94 -55.42
C ASP A 132 -20.40 -14.48 -54.49
N GLY A 133 -19.18 -14.65 -54.99
CA GLY A 133 -18.00 -14.96 -54.18
C GLY A 133 -17.75 -13.91 -53.09
N LEU A 134 -17.75 -12.63 -53.46
CA LEU A 134 -17.57 -11.51 -52.53
C LEU A 134 -18.73 -11.42 -51.50
N LEU A 135 -19.97 -11.70 -51.91
CA LEU A 135 -21.11 -11.74 -50.99
C LEU A 135 -20.98 -12.87 -49.97
N LYS A 136 -20.49 -14.05 -50.37
CA LYS A 136 -20.18 -15.14 -49.44
C LYS A 136 -19.08 -14.75 -48.46
N PHE A 137 -18.00 -14.12 -48.92
CA PHE A 137 -16.94 -13.60 -48.04
C PHE A 137 -17.47 -12.54 -47.07
N LEU A 138 -18.32 -11.62 -47.54
CA LEU A 138 -18.91 -10.58 -46.70
C LEU A 138 -19.84 -11.19 -45.64
N LYS A 139 -20.59 -12.25 -45.99
CA LYS A 139 -21.44 -12.99 -45.04
C LYS A 139 -20.61 -13.70 -43.97
N VAL A 140 -19.49 -14.33 -44.35
CA VAL A 140 -18.54 -14.94 -43.39
C VAL A 140 -17.94 -13.87 -42.48
N ASN A 141 -17.50 -12.74 -43.04
CA ASN A 141 -16.99 -11.61 -42.25
C ASN A 141 -18.06 -11.05 -41.31
N GLN A 142 -19.31 -10.96 -41.73
CA GLN A 142 -20.41 -10.52 -40.87
C GLN A 142 -20.67 -11.51 -39.72
N SER A 143 -20.58 -12.82 -39.96
CA SER A 143 -20.67 -13.80 -38.88
C SER A 143 -19.49 -13.72 -37.91
N LEU A 144 -18.28 -13.51 -38.43
CA LEU A 144 -17.07 -13.38 -37.63
C LEU A 144 -17.09 -12.10 -36.78
N LEU A 145 -17.62 -11.00 -37.31
CA LEU A 145 -17.86 -9.77 -36.54
C LEU A 145 -18.88 -9.96 -35.43
N ARG A 146 -19.95 -10.73 -35.66
CA ARG A 146 -20.92 -11.05 -34.59
C ARG A 146 -20.29 -11.91 -33.49
N GLU A 147 -19.47 -12.89 -33.87
CA GLU A 147 -18.73 -13.70 -32.89
C GLU A 147 -17.72 -12.87 -32.11
N LEU A 148 -16.96 -12.00 -32.78
CA LEU A 148 -16.03 -11.09 -32.13
C LEU A 148 -16.75 -10.17 -31.15
N ASN A 149 -17.88 -9.58 -31.54
CA ASN A 149 -18.68 -8.73 -30.65
C ASN A 149 -19.18 -9.51 -29.42
N LYS A 150 -19.59 -10.77 -29.60
CA LYS A 150 -19.96 -11.66 -28.49
C LYS A 150 -18.78 -11.97 -27.57
N VAL A 151 -17.57 -12.14 -28.10
CA VAL A 151 -16.34 -12.33 -27.31
C VAL A 151 -15.99 -11.05 -26.56
N ILE A 152 -16.08 -9.88 -27.19
CA ILE A 152 -15.85 -8.57 -26.56
C ILE A 152 -16.84 -8.36 -25.42
N GLN A 153 -18.13 -8.65 -25.61
CA GLN A 153 -19.13 -8.51 -24.55
C GLN A 153 -18.82 -9.42 -23.36
N LYS A 154 -18.47 -10.70 -23.60
CA LYS A 154 -18.04 -11.62 -22.54
C LYS A 154 -16.76 -11.18 -21.84
N ALA A 155 -15.80 -10.62 -22.58
CA ALA A 155 -14.57 -10.08 -22.00
C ALA A 155 -14.88 -8.83 -21.17
N GLY A 156 -15.77 -7.96 -21.63
CA GLY A 156 -16.25 -6.78 -20.91
C GLY A 156 -16.95 -7.15 -19.60
N GLU A 157 -17.84 -8.16 -19.63
CA GLU A 157 -18.49 -8.70 -18.42
C GLU A 157 -17.45 -9.25 -17.42
N LYS A 158 -16.45 -10.00 -17.90
CA LYS A 158 -15.36 -10.50 -17.05
C LYS A 158 -14.56 -9.37 -16.41
N VAL A 159 -14.16 -8.36 -17.20
CA VAL A 159 -13.44 -7.18 -16.69
C VAL A 159 -14.30 -6.45 -15.67
N PHE A 160 -15.60 -6.27 -15.91
CA PHE A 160 -16.51 -5.63 -14.95
C PHE A 160 -16.60 -6.42 -13.64
N THR A 161 -16.71 -7.75 -13.70
CA THR A 161 -16.70 -8.59 -12.48
C THR A 161 -15.36 -8.51 -11.74
N GLN A 162 -14.25 -8.47 -12.47
CA GLN A 162 -12.92 -8.33 -11.88
C GLN A 162 -12.75 -6.96 -11.22
N VAL A 163 -13.14 -5.87 -11.89
CA VAL A 163 -13.13 -4.51 -11.32
C VAL A 163 -13.98 -4.44 -10.06
N ARG A 164 -15.16 -5.07 -10.06
CA ARG A 164 -16.02 -5.15 -8.87
C ARG A 164 -15.31 -5.87 -7.72
N ILE A 165 -14.72 -7.04 -7.97
CA ILE A 165 -13.96 -7.79 -6.95
C ILE A 165 -12.77 -6.96 -6.44
N THR A 166 -12.05 -6.28 -7.33
CA THR A 166 -10.93 -5.39 -6.94
C THR A 166 -11.42 -4.22 -6.11
N SER A 167 -12.59 -3.64 -6.42
CA SER A 167 -13.17 -2.56 -5.60
C SER A 167 -13.56 -3.03 -4.21
N GLU A 168 -14.13 -4.23 -4.10
CA GLU A 168 -14.50 -4.87 -2.82
C GLU A 168 -13.25 -5.20 -2.00
N LEU A 169 -12.21 -5.72 -2.64
CA LEU A 169 -10.92 -5.99 -1.99
C LEU A 169 -10.26 -4.69 -1.50
N ASN A 170 -10.29 -3.62 -2.30
CA ASN A 170 -9.77 -2.32 -1.89
C ASN A 170 -10.56 -1.73 -0.73
N PHE A 171 -11.88 -1.93 -0.67
CA PHE A 171 -12.69 -1.54 0.48
C PHE A 171 -12.28 -2.31 1.75
N HIS A 172 -12.12 -3.64 1.64
CA HIS A 172 -11.62 -4.46 2.75
C HIS A 172 -10.21 -4.05 3.19
N LEU A 173 -9.32 -3.73 2.25
CA LEU A 173 -7.97 -3.29 2.56
C LEU A 173 -7.96 -1.94 3.30
N LYS A 174 -8.79 -0.99 2.87
CA LYS A 174 -8.98 0.27 3.61
C LYS A 174 -9.55 0.05 5.00
N LYS A 175 -10.52 -0.87 5.14
CA LYS A 175 -11.09 -1.21 6.45
C LYS A 175 -10.02 -1.78 7.38
N LEU A 176 -9.22 -2.75 6.91
CA LEU A 176 -8.12 -3.33 7.68
C LEU A 176 -7.04 -2.29 8.02
N GLN A 177 -6.74 -1.38 7.10
CA GLN A 177 -5.79 -0.29 7.36
C GLN A 177 -6.30 0.65 8.46
N ASN A 178 -7.60 0.96 8.48
CA ASN A 178 -8.20 1.77 9.54
C ASN A 178 -8.22 1.03 10.88
N GLU A 179 -8.52 -0.28 10.88
CA GLU A 179 -8.45 -1.12 12.09
C GLU A 179 -7.01 -1.21 12.63
N LEU A 180 -6.00 -1.30 11.75
CA LEU A 180 -4.57 -1.29 12.12
C LEU A 180 -4.13 0.04 12.74
N LEU A 181 -4.65 1.18 12.24
CA LEU A 181 -4.37 2.48 12.87
C LEU A 181 -4.96 2.56 14.29
N GLY A 182 -6.13 1.95 14.52
CA GLY A 182 -6.70 1.82 15.86
C GLY A 182 -5.90 0.91 16.80
N GLU A 183 -5.17 -0.08 16.27
CA GLU A 183 -4.28 -0.95 17.07
C GLU A 183 -3.14 -0.14 17.72
N ALA A 184 -2.61 0.89 17.05
CA ALA A 184 -1.57 1.76 17.61
C ALA A 184 -2.07 2.56 18.84
N GLU A 185 -3.32 3.01 18.82
CA GLU A 185 -3.95 3.67 19.98
C GLU A 185 -4.16 2.67 21.13
N LEU A 186 -4.56 1.43 20.80
CA LEU A 186 -4.72 0.36 21.77
C LEU A 186 -3.38 -0.03 22.40
N ASP A 187 -2.32 -0.12 21.62
CA ASP A 187 -0.96 -0.39 22.08
C ASP A 187 -0.42 0.72 22.99
N ALA A 188 -0.72 1.99 22.68
CA ALA A 188 -0.38 3.12 23.53
C ALA A 188 -1.13 3.06 24.87
N ALA A 189 -2.44 2.79 24.85
CA ALA A 189 -3.24 2.60 26.06
C ALA A 189 -2.76 1.41 26.91
N LEU A 190 -2.36 0.32 26.25
CA LEU A 190 -1.82 -0.87 26.90
C LEU A 190 -0.43 -0.58 27.50
N ALA A 191 0.42 0.19 26.81
CA ALA A 191 1.70 0.64 27.35
C ALA A 191 1.53 1.52 28.59
N LEU A 192 0.55 2.44 28.59
CA LEU A 192 0.20 3.24 29.78
C LEU A 192 -0.27 2.34 30.93
N SER A 193 -1.19 1.41 30.67
CA SER A 193 -1.64 0.47 31.69
C SER A 193 -0.49 -0.39 32.24
N ARG A 194 0.44 -0.84 31.40
CA ARG A 194 1.66 -1.55 31.83
C ARG A 194 2.56 -0.68 32.71
N ALA A 195 2.73 0.60 32.38
CA ALA A 195 3.50 1.53 33.19
C ALA A 195 2.83 1.78 34.55
N GLU A 196 1.52 1.93 34.58
CA GLU A 196 0.73 2.04 35.81
C GLU A 196 0.87 0.79 36.68
N ILE A 197 0.73 -0.41 36.11
CA ILE A 197 0.91 -1.68 36.83
C ILE A 197 2.34 -1.80 37.38
N ALA A 198 3.36 -1.44 36.59
CA ALA A 198 4.74 -1.45 37.05
C ALA A 198 4.94 -0.49 38.24
N SER A 199 4.35 0.70 38.18
CA SER A 199 4.41 1.68 39.28
C SER A 199 3.71 1.19 40.55
N LEU A 200 2.59 0.47 40.42
CA LEU A 200 1.87 -0.12 41.54
C LEU A 200 2.68 -1.26 42.18
N CYS A 201 3.35 -2.10 41.36
CA CYS A 201 4.25 -3.13 41.87
C CYS A 201 5.46 -2.54 42.60
N GLU A 202 6.09 -1.49 42.06
CA GLU A 202 7.18 -0.78 42.72
C GLU A 202 6.74 -0.18 44.08
N LEU A 203 5.54 0.40 44.13
CA LEU A 203 4.97 0.94 45.35
C LEU A 203 4.67 -0.17 46.37
N ALA A 204 4.14 -1.31 45.92
CA ALA A 204 3.91 -2.47 46.77
C ALA A 204 5.22 -3.03 47.35
N ASP A 205 6.27 -3.15 46.56
CA ASP A 205 7.58 -3.62 47.03
C ASP A 205 8.22 -2.63 48.01
N ARG A 206 8.08 -1.33 47.76
CA ARG A 206 8.54 -0.29 48.68
C ARG A 206 7.78 -0.31 50.01
N LEU A 207 6.47 -0.56 49.96
CA LEU A 207 5.63 -0.73 51.16
C LEU A 207 5.98 -2.02 51.91
N LYS A 208 6.34 -3.12 51.22
CA LYS A 208 6.83 -4.35 51.86
C LYS A 208 8.15 -4.14 52.60
N LEU A 209 9.09 -3.41 52.00
CA LEU A 209 10.35 -3.02 52.65
C LEU A 209 10.07 -2.14 53.88
N HIS A 210 9.19 -1.15 53.73
CA HIS A 210 8.79 -0.28 54.84
C HIS A 210 8.08 -1.06 55.96
N LEU A 211 7.28 -2.07 55.63
CA LEU A 211 6.65 -2.96 56.62
C LEU A 211 7.73 -3.76 57.38
N ALA A 212 8.74 -4.30 56.69
CA ALA A 212 9.84 -5.01 57.32
C ALA A 212 10.65 -4.11 58.29
N GLU A 213 10.88 -2.84 57.94
CA GLU A 213 11.55 -1.85 58.79
C GLU A 213 10.71 -1.46 60.01
N VAL A 214 9.41 -1.21 59.82
CA VAL A 214 8.46 -0.84 60.88
C VAL A 214 8.27 -1.99 61.86
N ARG A 215 8.18 -3.24 61.38
CA ARG A 215 8.04 -4.42 62.24
C ARG A 215 9.25 -4.66 63.14
N GLY A 216 10.42 -4.11 62.78
CA GLY A 216 11.63 -4.11 63.61
C GLY A 216 11.69 -3.02 64.68
N ARG A 217 10.82 -2.00 64.62
CA ARG A 217 10.77 -0.89 65.61
C ARG A 217 9.72 -1.14 66.69
N ALA A 218 10.16 -1.14 67.94
CA ALA A 218 9.28 -1.29 69.11
C ALA A 218 8.23 -0.16 69.17
N GLY A 219 6.95 -0.53 69.23
CA GLY A 219 5.82 0.39 69.40
C GLY A 219 4.94 0.65 68.16
N SER A 220 5.17 -0.04 67.04
CA SER A 220 4.43 0.18 65.78
C SER A 220 3.68 -1.03 65.21
N GLU A 221 3.38 -2.04 66.04
CA GLU A 221 2.68 -3.28 65.63
C GLU A 221 1.33 -3.01 64.93
N HIS A 222 0.50 -2.12 65.46
CA HIS A 222 -0.80 -1.81 64.85
C HIS A 222 -0.68 -1.16 63.46
N TYR A 223 0.38 -0.40 63.21
CA TYR A 223 0.64 0.20 61.90
C TYR A 223 1.24 -0.82 60.92
N ALA A 224 2.11 -1.72 61.41
CA ALA A 224 2.65 -2.83 60.63
C ALA A 224 1.56 -3.82 60.20
N ASP A 225 0.59 -4.11 61.07
CA ASP A 225 -0.55 -4.97 60.76
C ASP A 225 -1.49 -4.32 59.75
N ALA A 226 -1.82 -3.02 59.91
CA ALA A 226 -2.64 -2.29 58.94
C ALA A 226 -1.99 -2.18 57.54
N LEU A 227 -0.67 -1.95 57.48
CA LEU A 227 0.09 -1.99 56.23
C LEU A 227 0.14 -3.39 55.61
N GLY A 228 0.21 -4.43 56.45
CA GLY A 228 0.21 -5.82 56.01
C GLY A 228 -1.12 -6.24 55.41
N ASP A 229 -2.23 -5.80 56.00
CA ASP A 229 -3.57 -6.08 55.47
C ASP A 229 -3.85 -5.29 54.18
N PHE A 230 -3.41 -4.02 54.11
CA PHE A 230 -3.46 -3.25 52.86
C PHE A 230 -2.66 -3.88 51.72
N LEU A 231 -1.47 -4.43 52.01
CA LEU A 231 -0.63 -5.12 51.02
C LEU A 231 -1.25 -6.44 50.53
N LYS A 232 -1.94 -7.18 51.40
CA LYS A 232 -2.66 -8.40 51.00
C LYS A 232 -3.84 -8.10 50.08
N ASP A 233 -4.54 -6.99 50.32
CA ASP A 233 -5.62 -6.53 49.45
C ASP A 233 -5.08 -6.01 48.10
N ALA A 234 -3.91 -5.37 48.08
CA ALA A 234 -3.27 -4.86 46.86
C ALA A 234 -2.63 -5.97 45.98
N GLU A 235 -2.12 -7.05 46.58
CA GLU A 235 -1.61 -8.23 45.82
C GLU A 235 -2.70 -8.92 45.00
N GLN A 236 -3.98 -8.74 45.34
CA GLN A 236 -5.12 -9.20 44.55
C GLN A 236 -5.45 -8.27 43.37
N SER A 237 -4.44 -7.73 42.68
CA SER A 237 -4.70 -6.91 41.49
C SER A 237 -5.47 -7.71 40.44
N VAL A 238 -6.70 -7.26 40.18
CA VAL A 238 -7.70 -7.88 39.28
C VAL A 238 -7.12 -8.16 37.88
N PHE A 239 -6.14 -7.38 37.45
CA PHE A 239 -5.48 -7.54 36.16
C PHE A 239 -4.55 -8.76 36.08
N LEU A 240 -3.70 -8.99 37.09
CA LEU A 240 -2.81 -10.17 37.08
C LEU A 240 -3.62 -11.46 37.24
N LEU A 241 -4.70 -11.42 38.01
CA LEU A 241 -5.68 -12.51 38.08
C LEU A 241 -6.39 -12.71 36.74
N SER A 242 -6.70 -11.64 35.99
CA SER A 242 -7.31 -11.73 34.66
C SER A 242 -6.38 -12.30 33.59
N VAL A 243 -5.09 -11.96 33.62
CA VAL A 243 -4.10 -12.53 32.68
C VAL A 243 -3.78 -13.98 33.06
N GLY A 244 -3.72 -14.27 34.36
CA GLY A 244 -3.62 -15.64 34.88
C GLY A 244 -4.82 -16.49 34.46
N SER A 245 -6.04 -15.97 34.62
CA SER A 245 -7.26 -16.68 34.23
C SER A 245 -7.37 -16.87 32.72
N GLU A 246 -7.00 -15.88 31.89
CA GLU A 246 -6.99 -16.05 30.43
C GLU A 246 -5.96 -17.12 30.00
N LEU A 247 -4.79 -17.17 30.66
CA LEU A 247 -3.80 -18.21 30.40
C LEU A 247 -4.31 -19.58 30.84
N ASP A 248 -4.93 -19.67 32.02
CA ASP A 248 -5.52 -20.90 32.54
C ASP A 248 -6.68 -21.39 31.68
N ASP A 249 -7.52 -20.48 31.15
CA ASP A 249 -8.59 -20.79 30.20
C ASP A 249 -8.02 -21.35 28.88
N LYS A 250 -6.92 -20.79 28.38
CA LYS A 250 -6.24 -21.28 27.17
C LYS A 250 -5.52 -22.62 27.40
N VAL A 251 -5.01 -22.84 28.60
CA VAL A 251 -4.46 -24.15 29.02
C VAL A 251 -5.59 -25.18 29.17
N ALA A 252 -6.76 -24.77 29.66
CA ALA A 252 -7.95 -25.60 29.73
C ALA A 252 -8.47 -25.96 28.32
N ASP A 253 -8.52 -25.01 27.39
CA ASP A 253 -8.85 -25.24 25.98
C ASP A 253 -7.89 -26.27 25.36
N LEU A 254 -6.58 -26.16 25.61
CA LEU A 254 -5.59 -27.14 25.14
C LEU A 254 -5.76 -28.52 25.76
N LYS A 255 -6.10 -28.60 27.05
CA LYS A 255 -6.42 -29.87 27.71
C LYS A 255 -7.65 -30.51 27.10
N GLN A 256 -8.73 -29.74 26.87
CA GLN A 256 -9.94 -30.22 26.20
C GLN A 256 -9.64 -30.67 24.77
N LEU A 257 -8.81 -29.94 24.02
CA LEU A 257 -8.42 -30.31 22.67
C LEU A 257 -7.55 -31.59 22.65
N ALA A 258 -6.67 -31.75 23.63
CA ALA A 258 -5.87 -32.96 23.81
C ALA A 258 -6.73 -34.17 24.22
N GLU A 259 -7.75 -33.95 25.07
CA GLU A 259 -8.75 -34.98 25.42
C GLU A 259 -9.61 -35.35 24.21
N TYR A 260 -10.00 -34.37 23.38
CA TYR A 260 -10.72 -34.59 22.14
C TYR A 260 -9.86 -35.32 21.08
N GLN A 261 -8.57 -34.98 20.97
CA GLN A 261 -7.62 -35.75 20.14
C GLN A 261 -7.49 -37.18 20.65
N LYS A 262 -7.40 -37.38 21.97
CA LYS A 262 -7.34 -38.70 22.60
C LYS A 262 -8.61 -39.52 22.31
N SER A 263 -9.79 -38.91 22.32
CA SER A 263 -11.04 -39.59 21.97
C SER A 263 -11.10 -39.95 20.48
N ILE A 264 -10.71 -39.04 19.59
CA ILE A 264 -10.63 -39.35 18.14
C ILE A 264 -9.66 -40.51 17.87
N ILE A 265 -8.48 -40.51 18.50
CA ILE A 265 -7.50 -41.60 18.35
C ILE A 265 -8.06 -42.92 18.90
N ALA A 266 -8.80 -42.88 20.01
CA ALA A 266 -9.45 -44.06 20.58
C ALA A 266 -10.53 -44.61 19.64
N ASP A 267 -11.39 -43.74 19.09
CA ASP A 267 -12.45 -44.11 18.12
C ASP A 267 -11.84 -44.67 16.83
N LEU A 268 -10.77 -44.06 16.33
CA LEU A 268 -10.05 -44.50 15.12
C LEU A 268 -9.38 -45.86 15.37
N LYS A 269 -8.77 -46.07 16.55
CA LYS A 269 -8.20 -47.36 16.97
C LYS A 269 -9.29 -48.44 17.14
N GLU A 270 -10.44 -48.08 17.68
CA GLU A 270 -11.57 -48.99 17.82
C GLU A 270 -12.12 -49.39 16.45
N GLN A 271 -12.27 -48.46 15.52
CA GLN A 271 -12.69 -48.77 14.15
C GLN A 271 -11.67 -49.61 13.38
N VAL A 272 -10.37 -49.31 13.51
CA VAL A 272 -9.29 -50.17 12.97
C VAL A 272 -9.37 -51.57 13.56
N SER A 273 -9.68 -51.69 14.85
CA SER A 273 -9.86 -53.01 15.47
C SER A 273 -11.10 -53.73 14.93
N ARG A 274 -12.23 -53.05 14.76
CA ARG A 274 -13.48 -53.63 14.22
C ARG A 274 -13.34 -54.07 12.75
N VAL A 275 -12.69 -53.27 11.90
CA VAL A 275 -12.40 -53.62 10.49
C VAL A 275 -11.38 -54.76 10.37
N ARG A 276 -10.52 -54.97 11.38
CA ARG A 276 -9.69 -56.18 11.44
C ARG A 276 -10.47 -57.47 11.70
N TYR A 277 -11.67 -57.37 12.27
CA TYR A 277 -12.52 -58.52 12.61
C TYR A 277 -13.68 -58.72 11.62
N GLU A 278 -14.15 -57.68 10.93
CA GLU A 278 -15.21 -57.72 9.91
C GLU A 278 -14.61 -57.38 8.52
N HIS A 279 -14.47 -58.39 7.66
CA HIS A 279 -13.85 -58.32 6.33
C HIS A 279 -14.85 -58.08 5.18
N ASP A 280 -15.93 -57.34 5.43
CA ASP A 280 -16.93 -56.99 4.41
C ASP A 280 -17.16 -55.47 4.38
N ASP A 281 -17.13 -54.88 3.18
CA ASP A 281 -17.33 -53.45 2.84
C ASP A 281 -16.16 -52.46 3.08
N ASP A 282 -14.95 -52.78 2.59
CA ASP A 282 -13.78 -51.86 2.58
C ASP A 282 -14.11 -50.44 2.04
N GLU A 283 -14.96 -50.31 1.01
CA GLU A 283 -15.29 -49.00 0.41
C GLU A 283 -16.10 -48.06 1.32
N LYS A 284 -16.98 -48.60 2.19
CA LYS A 284 -17.74 -47.75 3.14
C LYS A 284 -16.88 -47.37 4.34
N HIS A 285 -15.94 -48.22 4.73
CA HIS A 285 -15.05 -47.98 5.86
C HIS A 285 -13.96 -46.95 5.54
N ILE A 286 -13.46 -46.89 4.29
CA ILE A 286 -12.49 -45.86 3.85
C ILE A 286 -13.02 -44.43 4.06
N GLY A 287 -14.28 -44.17 3.68
CA GLY A 287 -14.88 -42.83 3.87
C GLY A 287 -15.05 -42.45 5.34
N VAL A 288 -15.26 -43.42 6.23
CA VAL A 288 -15.34 -43.19 7.68
C VAL A 288 -13.95 -42.88 8.24
N TYR A 289 -12.90 -43.60 7.80
CA TYR A 289 -11.50 -43.30 8.16
C TYR A 289 -11.07 -41.91 7.72
N ASP A 290 -11.38 -41.53 6.48
CA ASP A 290 -11.04 -40.21 5.95
C ASP A 290 -11.69 -39.10 6.79
N ILE A 291 -12.92 -39.30 7.27
CA ILE A 291 -13.59 -38.33 8.16
C ILE A 291 -12.88 -38.21 9.51
N TYR A 292 -12.45 -39.32 10.13
CA TYR A 292 -11.72 -39.26 11.41
C TYR A 292 -10.29 -38.73 11.25
N ILE A 293 -9.62 -39.02 10.13
CA ILE A 293 -8.31 -38.45 9.78
C ILE A 293 -8.44 -36.95 9.58
N VAL A 294 -9.41 -36.47 8.80
CA VAL A 294 -9.65 -35.03 8.60
C VAL A 294 -10.01 -34.34 9.92
N ARG A 295 -10.77 -34.98 10.82
CA ARG A 295 -11.05 -34.45 12.17
C ARG A 295 -9.79 -34.39 13.04
N LEU A 296 -8.94 -35.40 12.97
CA LEU A 296 -7.66 -35.44 13.68
C LEU A 296 -6.71 -34.34 13.15
N GLU A 297 -6.58 -34.23 11.83
CA GLU A 297 -5.78 -33.19 11.17
C GLU A 297 -6.28 -31.79 11.53
N LYS A 298 -7.59 -31.58 11.53
CA LYS A 298 -8.19 -30.31 11.98
C LYS A 298 -7.85 -30.01 13.45
N ALA A 299 -8.00 -30.98 14.35
CA ALA A 299 -7.66 -30.81 15.76
C ALA A 299 -6.15 -30.59 15.97
N LEU A 300 -5.28 -31.22 15.17
CA LEU A 300 -3.83 -31.00 15.21
C LEU A 300 -3.44 -29.61 14.71
N LEU A 301 -4.09 -29.12 13.65
CA LEU A 301 -3.90 -27.76 13.13
C LEU A 301 -4.39 -26.70 14.13
N GLU A 302 -5.53 -26.94 14.78
CA GLU A 302 -6.06 -26.06 15.83
C GLU A 302 -5.13 -26.04 17.06
N SER A 303 -4.62 -27.19 17.51
CA SER A 303 -3.60 -27.27 18.55
C SER A 303 -2.32 -26.52 18.16
N SER A 304 -1.80 -26.73 16.94
CA SER A 304 -0.61 -26.02 16.44
C SER A 304 -0.83 -24.50 16.41
N ARG A 305 -2.02 -24.03 16.06
CA ARG A 305 -2.37 -22.60 16.07
C ARG A 305 -2.38 -22.04 17.49
N VAL A 306 -2.93 -22.77 18.46
CA VAL A 306 -2.94 -22.35 19.86
C VAL A 306 -1.53 -22.37 20.46
N VAL A 307 -0.71 -23.39 20.16
CA VAL A 307 0.69 -23.47 20.56
C VAL A 307 1.51 -22.31 20.01
N LYS A 308 1.41 -22.00 18.71
CA LYS A 308 2.11 -20.85 18.11
C LYS A 308 1.72 -19.52 18.76
N ARG A 309 0.45 -19.36 19.16
CA ARG A 309 0.00 -18.16 19.90
C ARG A 309 0.59 -18.10 21.31
N LEU A 310 0.67 -19.24 22.00
CA LEU A 310 1.31 -19.33 23.32
C LEU A 310 2.82 -19.11 23.23
N GLU A 311 3.49 -19.63 22.21
CA GLU A 311 4.91 -19.35 21.92
C GLU A 311 5.13 -17.87 21.63
N GLY A 312 4.25 -17.24 20.85
CA GLY A 312 4.27 -15.78 20.61
C GLY A 312 4.11 -14.98 21.91
N LYS A 313 3.13 -15.34 22.75
CA LYS A 313 2.92 -14.70 24.06
C LYS A 313 4.09 -14.96 25.01
N LEU A 314 4.68 -16.17 25.02
CA LEU A 314 5.85 -16.51 25.83
C LEU A 314 7.10 -15.75 25.39
N ASN A 315 7.35 -15.65 24.08
CA ASN A 315 8.44 -14.85 23.53
C ASN A 315 8.25 -13.38 23.89
N SER A 316 7.03 -12.85 23.78
CA SER A 316 6.73 -11.49 24.21
C SER A 316 6.99 -11.28 25.71
N LEU A 317 6.63 -12.25 26.56
CA LEU A 317 6.94 -12.23 27.99
C LEU A 317 8.44 -12.34 28.28
N GLN A 318 9.18 -13.14 27.51
CA GLN A 318 10.64 -13.26 27.64
C GLN A 318 11.34 -11.96 27.22
N THR A 319 10.88 -11.32 26.14
CA THR A 319 11.38 -10.00 25.72
C THR A 319 11.05 -8.93 26.76
N ILE A 320 9.82 -8.92 27.28
CA ILE A 320 9.41 -8.01 28.37
C ILE A 320 10.27 -8.25 29.61
N LYS A 321 10.49 -9.51 30.01
CA LYS A 321 11.36 -9.88 31.14
C LYS A 321 12.81 -9.43 30.92
N TYR A 322 13.35 -9.62 29.72
CA TYR A 322 14.70 -9.19 29.38
C TYR A 322 14.84 -7.67 29.44
N ASN A 323 13.87 -6.93 28.89
CA ASN A 323 13.84 -5.47 28.92
C ASN A 323 13.69 -4.95 30.37
N LEU A 324 12.79 -5.53 31.16
CA LEU A 324 12.66 -5.24 32.59
C LEU A 324 13.96 -5.49 33.35
N ASN A 325 14.70 -6.56 33.02
CA ASN A 325 15.97 -6.84 33.67
C ASN A 325 17.08 -5.84 33.26
N ILE A 326 17.08 -5.41 31.99
CA ILE A 326 17.95 -4.31 31.55
C ILE A 326 17.60 -3.01 32.27
N ASP A 327 16.32 -2.69 32.40
CA ASP A 327 15.85 -1.46 33.03
C ASP A 327 16.10 -1.47 34.54
N LEU A 328 15.91 -2.62 35.20
CA LEU A 328 16.33 -2.84 36.59
C LEU A 328 17.83 -2.62 36.74
N ARG A 329 18.66 -3.25 35.90
CA ARG A 329 20.10 -3.07 35.95
C ARG A 329 20.52 -1.62 35.71
N LYS A 330 19.93 -0.93 34.74
CA LYS A 330 20.19 0.50 34.49
C LYS A 330 19.77 1.37 35.68
N ARG A 331 18.66 1.04 36.34
CA ARG A 331 18.22 1.74 37.54
C ARG A 331 19.13 1.46 38.72
N ASP A 332 19.58 0.22 38.91
CA ASP A 332 20.56 -0.13 39.93
C ASP A 332 21.89 0.58 39.68
N GLU A 333 22.37 0.63 38.44
CA GLU A 333 23.55 1.41 38.04
C GLU A 333 23.34 2.92 38.30
N ALA A 334 22.15 3.46 38.05
CA ALA A 334 21.81 4.86 38.34
C ALA A 334 21.70 5.13 39.86
N LEU A 335 21.17 4.17 40.62
CA LEU A 335 21.08 4.22 42.07
C LEU A 335 22.46 4.09 42.72
N GLU A 336 23.34 3.24 42.21
CA GLU A 336 24.74 3.17 42.65
C GLU A 336 25.48 4.47 42.35
N LYS A 337 25.32 5.05 41.15
CA LYS A 337 25.88 6.38 40.83
C LYS A 337 25.35 7.46 41.77
N LYS A 338 24.04 7.47 42.04
CA LYS A 338 23.43 8.43 43.00
C LYS A 338 23.90 8.19 44.43
N ARG A 339 24.02 6.95 44.87
CA ARG A 339 24.59 6.61 46.19
C ARG A 339 26.04 7.05 46.29
N ALA A 340 26.86 6.84 45.26
CA ALA A 340 28.24 7.31 45.23
C ALA A 340 28.34 8.85 45.23
N LEU A 341 27.42 9.56 44.57
CA LEU A 341 27.34 11.02 44.63
C LEU A 341 26.91 11.52 46.00
N LEU A 342 25.92 10.86 46.63
CA LEU A 342 25.49 11.18 47.99
C LEU A 342 26.59 10.85 49.01
N GLU A 343 27.29 9.72 48.88
CA GLU A 343 28.44 9.39 49.72
C GLU A 343 29.53 10.45 49.59
N LYS A 344 29.88 10.87 48.36
CA LYS A 344 30.81 11.99 48.15
C LYS A 344 30.31 13.31 48.74
N GLN A 345 29.03 13.63 48.60
CA GLN A 345 28.44 14.82 49.23
C GLN A 345 28.50 14.72 50.75
N THR A 346 28.17 13.57 51.34
CA THR A 346 28.26 13.37 52.79
C THR A 346 29.71 13.32 53.27
N GLU A 347 30.67 12.87 52.47
CA GLU A 347 32.10 12.93 52.79
C GLU A 347 32.61 14.37 52.74
N ILE A 348 32.15 15.17 51.76
CA ILE A 348 32.43 16.61 51.67
C ILE A 348 31.77 17.36 52.85
N GLU A 349 30.54 17.01 53.21
CA GLU A 349 29.83 17.57 54.37
C GLU A 349 30.50 17.16 55.69
N GLN A 350 30.95 15.92 55.83
CA GLN A 350 31.70 15.45 57.00
C GLN A 350 33.12 16.02 57.07
N GLN A 351 33.76 16.30 55.93
CA GLN A 351 35.02 17.05 55.87
C GLN A 351 34.79 18.52 56.25
N ALA A 352 33.72 19.15 55.74
CA ALA A 352 33.32 20.50 56.11
C ALA A 352 32.91 20.59 57.60
N GLU A 353 32.26 19.57 58.17
CA GLU A 353 31.93 19.51 59.60
C GLU A 353 33.17 19.29 60.48
N LYS A 354 34.14 18.49 60.02
CA LYS A 354 35.44 18.32 60.72
C LYS A 354 36.31 19.57 60.66
N GLU A 355 36.27 20.32 59.55
CA GLU A 355 36.93 21.62 59.44
C GLU A 355 36.20 22.71 60.26
N ASN A 356 34.87 22.69 60.31
CA ASN A 356 34.07 23.63 61.11
C ASN A 356 34.13 23.39 62.62
N GLN A 357 34.56 22.21 63.09
CA GLN A 357 34.82 21.97 64.53
C GLN A 357 36.18 22.51 65.01
N THR A 358 37.08 22.90 64.09
CA THR A 358 38.42 23.39 64.45
C THR A 358 38.50 24.93 64.49
N GLU A 359 37.53 25.64 63.90
CA GLU A 359 37.48 27.11 63.91
C GLU A 359 36.11 27.63 64.34
N ASN A 360 35.94 27.78 65.65
CA ASN A 360 34.90 28.62 66.27
C ASN A 360 35.16 30.12 66.03
N ASN A 361 35.26 30.53 64.77
CA ASN A 361 35.31 31.94 64.40
C ASN A 361 34.34 32.18 63.23
N ILE A 362 33.21 32.83 63.56
CA ILE A 362 32.34 33.65 62.72
C ILE A 362 32.66 33.52 61.22
N LYS A 363 32.15 32.47 60.56
CA LYS A 363 32.19 32.43 59.09
C LYS A 363 31.03 33.24 58.55
N ALA A 364 31.38 34.24 57.75
CA ALA A 364 30.50 34.79 56.74
C ALA A 364 29.84 33.63 55.99
N PHE A 365 28.51 33.66 55.95
CA PHE A 365 27.72 32.79 55.10
C PHE A 365 28.20 33.03 53.65
N ASP A 366 28.72 31.99 52.99
CA ASP A 366 29.23 32.10 51.62
C ASP A 366 28.04 32.15 50.65
N ILE A 367 27.60 33.38 50.36
CA ILE A 367 26.43 33.66 49.53
C ILE A 367 26.65 33.19 48.09
N TYR A 368 27.88 33.20 47.59
CA TYR A 368 28.22 32.75 46.24
C TYR A 368 28.00 31.24 46.07
N ALA A 369 28.31 30.43 47.08
CA ALA A 369 28.00 29.00 47.08
C ALA A 369 26.49 28.69 47.05
N VAL A 370 25.63 29.63 47.46
CA VAL A 370 24.17 29.51 47.32
C VAL A 370 23.73 29.87 45.91
N PHE A 371 24.27 30.93 45.32
CA PHE A 371 24.02 31.30 43.93
C PHE A 371 24.44 30.21 42.95
N ASP A 372 25.59 29.57 43.18
CA ASP A 372 26.06 28.45 42.34
C ASP A 372 25.12 27.25 42.41
N LYS A 373 24.63 26.90 43.61
CA LYS A 373 23.63 25.84 43.79
C LYS A 373 22.30 26.18 43.12
N GLU A 374 21.86 27.43 43.20
CA GLU A 374 20.65 27.87 42.52
C GLU A 374 20.83 27.82 41.00
N ARG A 375 21.99 28.23 40.46
CA ARG A 375 22.34 28.11 39.03
C ARG A 375 22.30 26.66 38.55
N ASP A 376 22.93 25.75 39.30
CA ASP A 376 22.90 24.31 39.02
C ASP A 376 21.47 23.75 39.03
N THR A 377 20.62 24.21 39.95
CA THR A 377 19.21 23.76 40.00
C THR A 377 18.40 24.25 38.80
N MET A 378 18.68 25.46 38.32
CA MET A 378 18.01 26.04 37.16
C MET A 378 18.43 25.38 35.86
N ASP A 379 19.72 25.06 35.72
CA ASP A 379 20.26 24.34 34.56
C ASP A 379 19.67 22.92 34.48
N ASN A 380 19.57 22.22 35.61
CA ASN A 380 18.89 20.93 35.67
C ASN A 380 17.39 21.03 35.32
N MET A 381 16.72 22.12 35.71
CA MET A 381 15.30 22.32 35.40
C MET A 381 15.10 22.64 33.91
N GLU A 382 16.03 23.36 33.29
CA GLU A 382 16.04 23.61 31.84
C GLU A 382 16.27 22.31 31.05
N ASP A 383 17.23 21.48 31.46
CA ASP A 383 17.51 20.18 30.82
C ASP A 383 16.29 19.25 30.84
N LEU A 384 15.53 19.25 31.94
CA LEU A 384 14.28 18.48 32.04
C LEU A 384 13.17 19.01 31.12
N LEU A 385 13.11 20.32 30.88
CA LEU A 385 12.16 20.92 29.94
C LEU A 385 12.58 20.70 28.47
N GLN A 386 13.88 20.61 28.20
CA GLN A 386 14.42 20.31 26.87
C GLN A 386 14.32 18.83 26.48
N GLN A 387 14.05 17.92 27.44
CA GLN A 387 14.04 16.47 27.21
C GLN A 387 12.86 15.94 26.34
N GLY A 388 12.05 16.83 25.78
CA GLY A 388 11.08 16.52 24.73
C GLY A 388 9.67 16.32 25.25
N SER A 389 8.73 17.08 24.69
CA SER A 389 7.31 17.05 24.99
C SER A 389 6.55 16.23 23.95
N PHE A 390 5.69 15.32 24.41
CA PHE A 390 4.94 14.42 23.53
C PHE A 390 3.60 15.02 23.06
N THR A 391 3.19 16.18 23.60
CA THR A 391 1.89 16.80 23.30
C THR A 391 2.00 18.32 23.19
N LYS A 392 1.13 18.94 22.37
CA LYS A 392 1.05 20.40 22.21
C LYS A 392 0.76 21.15 23.51
N ALA A 393 0.03 20.52 24.45
CA ALA A 393 -0.21 21.09 25.77
C ALA A 393 1.07 21.10 26.63
N SER A 394 1.90 20.06 26.49
CA SER A 394 3.22 20.00 27.12
C SER A 394 4.20 20.99 26.50
N ASP A 395 4.12 21.27 25.19
CA ASP A 395 4.93 22.32 24.54
C ASP A 395 4.61 23.71 25.09
N VAL A 396 3.32 24.03 25.26
CA VAL A 396 2.87 25.32 25.82
C VAL A 396 3.29 25.45 27.29
N PHE A 397 3.21 24.36 28.06
CA PHE A 397 3.69 24.36 29.44
C PHE A 397 5.22 24.49 29.52
N ALA A 398 5.96 23.81 28.64
CA ALA A 398 7.43 23.89 28.61
C ALA A 398 7.91 25.29 28.23
N THR A 399 7.24 25.95 27.28
CA THR A 399 7.57 27.34 26.93
C THR A 399 7.22 28.33 28.04
N ASP A 400 6.10 28.14 28.76
CA ASP A 400 5.76 28.95 29.94
C ASP A 400 6.76 28.75 31.08
N GLN A 401 7.16 27.51 31.38
CA GLN A 401 8.16 27.22 32.41
C GLN A 401 9.57 27.70 32.03
N ALA A 402 9.96 27.57 30.76
CA ALA A 402 11.23 28.13 30.27
C ALA A 402 11.26 29.66 30.43
N SER A 403 10.14 30.35 30.18
CA SER A 403 10.04 31.79 30.41
C SER A 403 10.19 32.18 31.89
N LYS A 404 9.67 31.36 32.80
CA LYS A 404 9.81 31.56 34.26
C LYS A 404 11.24 31.30 34.74
N ILE A 405 11.90 30.26 34.23
CA ILE A 405 13.33 29.99 34.50
C ILE A 405 14.20 31.15 33.99
N ALA A 406 13.91 31.68 32.80
CA ALA A 406 14.62 32.85 32.29
C ALA A 406 14.44 34.09 33.18
N ALA A 407 13.21 34.34 33.67
CA ALA A 407 12.94 35.44 34.61
C ALA A 407 13.67 35.25 35.95
N LEU A 408 13.71 34.03 36.47
CA LEU A 408 14.44 33.71 37.70
C LEU A 408 15.96 33.88 37.53
N ARG A 409 16.54 33.59 36.35
CA ARG A 409 17.98 33.80 36.10
C ARG A 409 18.35 35.28 36.14
N VAL A 410 17.48 36.13 35.59
CA VAL A 410 17.66 37.58 35.66
C VAL A 410 17.61 38.06 37.11
N LEU A 411 16.63 37.59 37.89
CA LEU A 411 16.55 37.93 39.32
C LEU A 411 17.77 37.44 40.11
N LEU A 412 18.27 36.24 39.82
CA LEU A 412 19.48 35.69 40.44
C LEU A 412 20.70 36.58 40.17
N SER A 413 20.88 36.96 38.90
CA SER A 413 21.98 37.87 38.52
C SER A 413 21.84 39.27 39.13
N GLU A 414 20.60 39.75 39.32
CA GLU A 414 20.36 41.03 40.00
C GLU A 414 20.68 40.91 41.50
N SER A 415 20.34 39.78 42.14
CA SER A 415 20.69 39.53 43.54
C SER A 415 22.20 39.34 43.75
N GLU A 416 22.91 38.69 42.82
CA GLU A 416 24.37 38.58 42.80
C GLU A 416 25.00 39.99 42.75
N LEU A 417 24.52 40.84 41.84
CA LEU A 417 24.97 42.22 41.72
C LEU A 417 24.69 43.05 43.00
N TYR A 418 23.55 42.88 43.65
CA TYR A 418 23.28 43.57 44.93
C TYR A 418 24.25 43.15 46.02
N VAL A 419 24.61 41.86 46.08
CA VAL A 419 25.59 41.35 47.04
C VAL A 419 26.97 41.93 46.76
N GLU A 420 27.41 41.95 45.51
CA GLU A 420 28.69 42.58 45.11
C GLU A 420 28.73 44.07 45.49
N VAL A 421 27.65 44.81 45.30
CA VAL A 421 27.56 46.23 45.68
C VAL A 421 27.64 46.39 47.20
N LEU A 422 26.96 45.53 47.96
CA LEU A 422 27.01 45.55 49.42
C LEU A 422 28.39 45.19 49.95
N GLU A 423 29.08 44.22 49.35
CA GLU A 423 30.47 43.88 49.69
C GLU A 423 31.41 45.05 49.41
N ARG A 424 31.27 45.68 48.23
CA ARG A 424 32.03 46.88 47.88
C ARG A 424 31.81 48.02 48.87
N ASP A 425 30.57 48.24 49.32
CA ASP A 425 30.24 49.28 50.31
C ASP A 425 30.72 48.92 51.71
N LEU A 426 30.68 47.64 52.08
CA LEU A 426 31.26 47.13 53.33
C LEU A 426 32.78 47.34 53.33
N ASP A 427 33.46 47.08 52.23
CA ASP A 427 34.91 47.27 52.11
C ASP A 427 35.29 48.76 52.10
N LYS A 428 34.50 49.64 51.48
CA LYS A 428 34.64 51.09 51.65
C LYS A 428 34.47 51.49 53.12
N ALA A 429 33.47 50.94 53.81
CA ALA A 429 33.23 51.25 55.22
C ALA A 429 34.36 50.72 56.12
N LYS A 430 34.92 49.54 55.82
CA LYS A 430 36.11 49.00 56.50
C LYS A 430 37.33 49.87 56.24
N ALA A 431 37.59 50.27 54.99
CA ALA A 431 38.71 51.15 54.65
C ALA A 431 38.60 52.52 55.34
N LEU A 432 37.39 53.10 55.38
CA LEU A 432 37.12 54.34 56.13
C LEU A 432 37.32 54.15 57.64
N ARG A 433 36.90 53.01 58.19
CA ARG A 433 37.11 52.68 59.60
C ARG A 433 38.58 52.48 59.91
N GLU A 434 39.33 51.80 59.05
CA GLU A 434 40.78 51.58 59.19
C GLU A 434 41.55 52.90 59.10
N ASP A 435 41.18 53.79 58.17
CA ASP A 435 41.73 55.16 58.06
C ASP A 435 41.44 56.00 59.32
N LEU A 436 40.21 55.93 59.84
CA LEU A 436 39.83 56.62 61.09
C LEU A 436 40.51 56.02 62.32
N GLU A 437 40.61 54.70 62.43
CA GLU A 437 41.36 54.01 63.50
C GLU A 437 42.86 54.32 63.41
N GLY A 438 43.43 54.42 62.21
CA GLY A 438 44.79 54.85 61.97
C GLY A 438 45.05 56.27 62.45
N LYS A 439 44.15 57.21 62.11
CA LYS A 439 44.18 58.60 62.60
C LYS A 439 44.01 58.71 64.12
N LEU A 440 43.20 57.84 64.73
CA LEU A 440 42.99 57.78 66.19
C LEU A 440 44.19 57.17 66.93
N ARG A 441 44.86 56.17 66.34
CA ARG A 441 46.04 55.52 66.93
C ARG A 441 47.32 56.34 66.76
N HIS A 442 47.37 57.24 65.79
CA HIS A 442 48.50 58.13 65.54
C HIS A 442 48.05 59.61 65.48
N PRO A 443 47.69 60.23 66.62
CA PRO A 443 47.28 61.63 66.65
C PRO A 443 48.44 62.62 66.41
N GLU A 444 49.69 62.16 66.40
CA GLU A 444 50.87 63.01 66.16
C GLU A 444 51.29 63.12 64.69
N THR A 445 50.72 62.33 63.77
CA THR A 445 50.99 62.46 62.32
C THR A 445 50.03 63.40 61.60
N THR A 446 49.08 64.00 62.31
CA THR A 446 48.15 64.98 61.72
C THR A 446 48.68 66.42 61.75
N GLN A 447 49.86 66.65 62.34
CA GLN A 447 50.61 67.90 62.19
C GLN A 447 51.97 67.62 61.56
N GLU A 448 52.12 68.14 60.34
CA GLU A 448 53.38 68.34 59.61
C GLU A 448 54.14 67.08 59.19
N THR A 449 53.83 66.59 57.98
CA THR A 449 54.79 66.57 56.88
C THR A 449 54.06 66.44 55.55
N GLY A 450 54.23 67.44 54.68
CA GLY A 450 53.80 67.38 53.30
C GLY A 450 54.68 66.38 52.55
N ASP A 451 54.07 65.30 52.09
CA ASP A 451 54.63 64.42 51.06
C ASP A 451 53.50 63.77 50.24
N GLY A 452 52.46 64.57 49.94
CA GLY A 452 51.28 64.16 49.20
C GLY A 452 51.44 64.17 47.68
N GLU A 453 52.64 64.37 47.14
CA GLU A 453 52.82 64.56 45.68
C GLU A 453 53.27 63.28 44.97
N THR A 454 54.03 62.39 45.62
CA THR A 454 54.62 61.21 44.94
C THR A 454 53.72 59.97 44.92
N THR A 455 52.81 59.81 45.89
CA THR A 455 51.82 58.71 45.89
C THR A 455 50.57 59.04 45.10
N ILE A 456 50.25 60.33 44.95
CA ILE A 456 49.18 60.79 44.07
C ILE A 456 49.61 60.64 42.61
N ASP A 457 50.85 61.00 42.26
CA ASP A 457 51.35 60.87 40.88
C ASP A 457 51.41 59.41 40.39
N THR A 458 51.77 58.44 41.23
CA THR A 458 51.80 57.03 40.82
C THR A 458 50.40 56.42 40.65
N LEU A 459 49.46 56.77 41.52
CA LEU A 459 48.06 56.37 41.39
C LEU A 459 47.39 57.04 40.19
N VAL A 460 47.65 58.33 39.97
CA VAL A 460 47.13 59.06 38.80
C VAL A 460 47.68 58.46 37.50
N VAL A 461 48.96 58.08 37.43
CA VAL A 461 49.52 57.41 36.25
C VAL A 461 48.89 56.02 36.05
N GLN A 462 48.66 55.24 37.10
CA GLN A 462 48.04 53.93 37.00
C GLN A 462 46.56 54.05 36.55
N ASP A 463 45.77 54.90 37.20
CA ASP A 463 44.38 55.18 36.84
C ASP A 463 44.27 55.67 35.39
N GLN A 464 45.24 56.46 34.93
CA GLN A 464 45.26 56.97 33.56
C GLN A 464 45.61 55.87 32.54
N THR A 465 46.51 54.94 32.87
CA THR A 465 46.75 53.75 32.03
C THR A 465 45.55 52.79 32.00
N GLU A 466 44.84 52.63 33.12
CA GLU A 466 43.62 51.81 33.17
C GLU A 466 42.48 52.45 32.37
N LEU A 467 42.34 53.78 32.43
CA LEU A 467 41.40 54.53 31.59
C LEU A 467 41.73 54.43 30.11
N ASP A 468 43.01 54.45 29.74
CA ASP A 468 43.43 54.27 28.34
C ASP A 468 43.16 52.83 27.86
N ASN A 469 43.42 51.81 28.69
CA ASN A 469 43.07 50.42 28.40
C ASN A 469 41.55 50.23 28.27
N LEU A 470 40.75 50.80 29.17
CA LEU A 470 39.28 50.75 29.09
C LEU A 470 38.75 51.49 27.85
N ARG A 471 39.45 52.54 27.41
CA ARG A 471 39.11 53.28 26.20
C ARG A 471 39.45 52.48 24.94
N GLU A 472 40.56 51.76 24.93
CA GLU A 472 40.94 50.84 23.86
C GLU A 472 39.95 49.67 23.77
N ILE A 473 39.63 49.02 24.90
CA ILE A 473 38.64 47.93 24.96
C ILE A 473 37.26 48.42 24.51
N ASN A 474 36.83 49.62 24.91
CA ASN A 474 35.57 50.20 24.42
C ASN A 474 35.60 50.48 22.91
N ALA A 475 36.73 50.93 22.37
CA ALA A 475 36.87 51.14 20.93
C ALA A 475 36.79 49.81 20.17
N GLU A 476 37.43 48.75 20.67
CA GLU A 476 37.33 47.40 20.10
C GLU A 476 35.90 46.85 20.18
N LEU A 477 35.21 47.01 21.31
CA LEU A 477 33.80 46.64 21.47
C LEU A 477 32.88 47.40 20.51
N ASP A 478 33.12 48.69 20.29
CA ASP A 478 32.35 49.50 19.32
C ASP A 478 32.61 49.05 17.88
N GLU A 479 33.83 48.63 17.55
CA GLU A 479 34.17 48.05 16.24
C GLU A 479 33.52 46.68 16.03
N GLU A 480 33.55 45.81 17.04
CA GLU A 480 32.88 44.51 17.00
C GLU A 480 31.37 44.67 16.90
N ARG A 481 30.79 45.61 17.65
CA ARG A 481 29.37 45.94 17.55
C ARG A 481 29.01 46.40 16.14
N LYS A 482 29.79 47.30 15.53
CA LYS A 482 29.58 47.72 14.13
C LYS A 482 29.70 46.55 13.15
N ARG A 483 30.65 45.64 13.37
CA ARG A 483 30.81 44.43 12.54
C ARG A 483 29.60 43.50 12.68
N LEU A 484 29.10 43.28 13.90
CA LEU A 484 27.91 42.46 14.15
C LEU A 484 26.64 43.10 13.60
N GLU A 485 26.48 44.42 13.72
CA GLU A 485 25.35 45.14 13.12
C GLU A 485 25.35 45.03 11.58
N ALA A 486 26.53 45.09 10.93
CA ALA A 486 26.66 44.85 9.50
C ALA A 486 26.32 43.40 9.11
N ALA A 487 26.78 42.41 9.88
CA ALA A 487 26.46 41.00 9.64
C ALA A 487 24.95 40.71 9.80
N LEU A 488 24.29 41.36 10.77
CA LEU A 488 22.83 41.28 10.94
C LEU A 488 22.08 41.94 9.78
N ALA A 489 22.58 43.07 9.25
CA ALA A 489 22.00 43.71 8.08
C ALA A 489 22.10 42.82 6.83
N ASP A 490 23.25 42.20 6.58
CA ASP A 490 23.42 41.23 5.49
C ASP A 490 22.52 40.00 5.68
N GLY A 491 22.39 39.50 6.91
CA GLY A 491 21.45 38.43 7.24
C GLY A 491 20.00 38.78 6.92
N ARG A 492 19.58 40.04 7.14
CA ARG A 492 18.24 40.52 6.75
C ARG A 492 18.04 40.57 5.23
N VAL A 493 19.07 40.94 4.46
CA VAL A 493 18.99 40.92 3.00
C VAL A 493 18.83 39.49 2.49
N GLN A 494 19.59 38.54 3.07
CA GLN A 494 19.47 37.13 2.71
C GLN A 494 18.09 36.54 3.06
N THR A 495 17.48 36.92 4.19
CA THR A 495 16.12 36.46 4.53
C THR A 495 15.06 37.04 3.60
N GLU A 496 15.20 38.30 3.17
CA GLU A 496 14.32 38.87 2.14
C GLU A 496 14.46 38.18 0.78
N GLU A 497 15.67 37.81 0.37
CA GLU A 497 15.91 37.03 -0.85
C GLU A 497 15.31 35.63 -0.74
N PHE A 498 15.43 34.99 0.43
CA PHE A 498 14.81 33.70 0.69
C PHE A 498 13.28 33.76 0.61
N LEU A 499 12.66 34.81 1.17
CA LEU A 499 11.21 35.03 1.04
C LEU A 499 10.78 35.22 -0.43
N LYS A 500 11.55 35.96 -1.23
CA LYS A 500 11.29 36.11 -2.67
C LYS A 500 11.43 34.77 -3.42
N LEU A 501 12.40 33.94 -3.04
CA LEU A 501 12.57 32.59 -3.59
C LEU A 501 11.41 31.68 -3.20
N GLN A 502 10.97 31.73 -1.94
CA GLN A 502 9.84 30.96 -1.47
C GLN A 502 8.55 31.33 -2.22
N GLN A 503 8.28 32.63 -2.39
CA GLN A 503 7.13 33.09 -3.20
C GLN A 503 7.20 32.58 -4.65
N LYS A 504 8.39 32.56 -5.27
CA LYS A 504 8.57 31.98 -6.61
C LYS A 504 8.33 30.47 -6.64
N VAL A 505 8.75 29.75 -5.60
CA VAL A 505 8.50 28.30 -5.48
C VAL A 505 6.99 28.04 -5.36
N ASP A 506 6.27 28.84 -4.57
CA ASP A 506 4.82 28.72 -4.44
C ASP A 506 4.09 29.03 -5.75
N GLU A 507 4.50 30.08 -6.47
CA GLU A 507 3.96 30.40 -7.81
C GLU A 507 4.22 29.29 -8.83
N LEU A 508 5.42 28.69 -8.83
CA LEU A 508 5.75 27.58 -9.72
C LEU A 508 4.95 26.32 -9.37
N SER A 509 4.75 26.05 -8.08
CA SER A 509 3.93 24.92 -7.61
C SER A 509 2.48 25.09 -8.06
N GLY A 510 1.91 26.29 -7.93
CA GLY A 510 0.57 26.59 -8.45
C GLY A 510 0.45 26.43 -9.97
N LYS A 511 1.49 26.78 -10.74
CA LYS A 511 1.53 26.54 -12.19
C LYS A 511 1.60 25.05 -12.53
N ILE A 512 2.33 24.26 -11.76
CA ILE A 512 2.41 22.81 -11.93
C ILE A 512 1.05 22.18 -11.67
N ASP A 513 0.38 22.55 -10.58
CA ASP A 513 -0.96 22.04 -10.25
C ASP A 513 -1.98 22.38 -11.35
N LEU A 514 -1.92 23.60 -11.88
CA LEU A 514 -2.81 24.03 -12.96
C LEU A 514 -2.51 23.27 -14.26
N ALA A 515 -1.23 23.03 -14.58
CA ALA A 515 -0.84 22.22 -15.71
C ALA A 515 -1.32 20.76 -15.55
N GLN A 516 -1.13 20.16 -14.37
CA GLN A 516 -1.61 18.81 -14.07
C GLN A 516 -3.12 18.68 -14.23
N LYS A 517 -3.90 19.64 -13.72
CA LYS A 517 -5.36 19.68 -13.94
C LYS A 517 -5.71 19.76 -15.42
N ASN A 518 -5.05 20.62 -16.19
CA ASN A 518 -5.28 20.73 -17.62
C ASN A 518 -4.92 19.44 -18.37
N TYR A 519 -3.86 18.73 -17.95
CA TYR A 519 -3.51 17.42 -18.52
C TYR A 519 -4.58 16.38 -18.25
N ILE A 520 -5.08 16.29 -17.01
CA ILE A 520 -6.17 15.38 -16.64
C ILE A 520 -7.43 15.70 -17.45
N GLU A 521 -7.83 16.97 -17.55
CA GLU A 521 -8.98 17.38 -18.36
C GLU A 521 -8.81 17.03 -19.84
N MET A 522 -7.60 17.17 -20.38
CA MET A 522 -7.30 16.75 -21.75
C MET A 522 -7.41 15.23 -21.90
N GLU A 523 -6.87 14.44 -20.97
CA GLU A 523 -7.00 12.99 -20.96
C GLU A 523 -8.48 12.56 -20.87
N GLU A 524 -9.27 13.18 -19.99
CA GLU A 524 -10.70 12.93 -19.87
C GLU A 524 -11.43 13.25 -21.19
N ARG A 525 -11.10 14.37 -21.84
CA ARG A 525 -11.67 14.73 -23.15
C ARG A 525 -11.26 13.74 -24.24
N TYR A 526 -10.02 13.27 -24.26
CA TYR A 526 -9.55 12.26 -25.21
C TYR A 526 -10.25 10.92 -25.00
N VAL A 527 -10.38 10.47 -23.74
CA VAL A 527 -11.11 9.25 -23.39
C VAL A 527 -12.59 9.38 -23.77
N ALA A 528 -13.23 10.51 -23.47
CA ALA A 528 -14.61 10.77 -23.85
C ALA A 528 -14.80 10.76 -25.39
N ALA A 529 -13.87 11.35 -26.14
CA ALA A 529 -13.90 11.33 -27.60
C ALA A 529 -13.74 9.90 -28.17
N LEU A 530 -12.82 9.10 -27.61
CA LEU A 530 -12.64 7.69 -27.98
C LEU A 530 -13.90 6.87 -27.71
N MET A 531 -14.55 7.08 -26.55
CA MET A 531 -15.81 6.42 -26.20
C MET A 531 -16.95 6.83 -27.14
N ALA A 532 -17.05 8.11 -27.50
CA ALA A 532 -18.07 8.61 -28.44
C ALA A 532 -17.87 8.08 -29.88
N GLN A 533 -16.61 7.90 -30.31
CA GLN A 533 -16.29 7.33 -31.61
C GLN A 533 -16.54 5.81 -31.66
N GLY A 534 -16.30 5.11 -30.55
CA GLY A 534 -16.69 3.70 -30.37
C GLY A 534 -18.21 3.49 -30.37
N GLY A 535 -18.99 4.47 -29.92
CA GLY A 535 -20.46 4.41 -29.90
C GLY A 535 -21.15 4.74 -31.23
N LYS A 536 -20.46 5.36 -32.20
CA LYS A 536 -21.01 5.71 -33.54
C LYS A 536 -20.87 4.59 -34.59
N HIS A 537 -20.24 3.48 -34.24
CA HIS A 537 -20.08 2.30 -35.10
C HIS A 537 -20.90 1.09 -34.64
N GLN A 538 -21.85 1.29 -33.72
CA GLN A 538 -23.00 0.43 -33.50
C GLN A 538 -24.23 1.07 -34.14
#